data_AF-A0A4S0JM58-F1
#
_entry.id   AF-A0A4S0JM58-F1
#
_cell.length_a   1.000
_cell.length_b   1.000
_cell.length_c   1.000
_cell.angle_alpha   90.00
_cell.angle_beta   90.00
_cell.angle_gamma   90.00
#
_symmetry.space_group_name_H-M   'P 1'
#
loop_
_entity.id
_entity.type
_entity.pdbx_description
1 polymer ?
#
loop_
_entity_poly.entity_id
_entity_poly.type
_entity_poly.pdbx_seq_one_letter_code
_entity_poly.pdbx_strand_id
1 'polypeptide(L)'
;MKLVTHKKMKGGRPMPWGKGTVVTGAKGYVFLAGNTGTAENYDPSSGKGGAVGDAATQWRSILTNIKSDLEELGSSLEYLVKITQYVKGPFPDGGALSSPNF
;
A
#
# COMPACT_ATOMS: atom_id res chain seq x y z
N MET A 1 22.99 4.61 -12.76
CA MET A 1 21.62 4.86 -12.25
C MET A 1 21.68 4.85 -10.72
N LYS A 2 21.27 5.93 -10.05
CA LYS A 2 21.25 5.97 -8.56
C LYS A 2 19.97 5.30 -8.09
N LEU A 3 20.09 4.12 -7.50
CA LEU A 3 18.96 3.44 -6.88
C LEU A 3 18.62 4.14 -5.56
N VAL A 4 17.37 4.56 -5.41
CA VAL A 4 16.87 5.19 -4.19
C VAL A 4 15.75 4.33 -3.62
N THR A 5 15.93 3.87 -2.38
CA THR A 5 14.88 3.14 -1.66
C THR A 5 14.03 4.14 -0.87
N HIS A 6 12.79 4.33 -1.29
CA HIS A 6 11.81 5.12 -0.54
C HIS A 6 11.24 4.25 0.57
N LYS A 7 11.65 4.49 1.83
CA LYS A 7 11.20 3.69 2.98
C LYS A 7 9.71 3.92 3.24
N LYS A 8 8.97 2.85 3.58
CA LYS A 8 7.61 2.96 4.10
C LYS A 8 7.66 2.98 5.62
N MET A 9 7.03 3.98 6.22
CA MET A 9 6.87 4.10 7.67
C MET A 9 5.42 3.82 8.06
N LYS A 10 5.22 3.19 9.21
CA LYS A 10 3.91 2.97 9.85
C LYS A 10 4.10 3.06 11.36
N GLY A 11 3.36 3.97 12.03
CA GLY A 11 3.48 4.17 13.48
C GLY A 11 4.91 4.47 13.93
N GLY A 12 5.65 5.29 13.16
CA GLY A 12 7.05 5.62 13.43
C GLY A 12 8.07 4.50 13.16
N ARG A 13 7.63 3.33 12.68
CA ARG A 13 8.48 2.16 12.42
C ARG A 13 8.65 1.91 10.92
N PRO A 14 9.85 1.52 10.45
CA PRO A 14 10.05 1.10 9.07
C PRO A 14 9.37 -0.24 8.79
N MET A 15 8.70 -0.35 7.65
CA MET A 15 8.20 -1.62 7.13
C MET A 15 9.32 -2.38 6.38
N PRO A 16 9.23 -3.72 6.28
CA PRO A 16 10.23 -4.51 5.54
C PRO A 16 10.14 -4.35 4.01
N TRP A 17 9.22 -3.51 3.51
CA TRP A 17 9.11 -3.12 2.11
C TRP A 17 9.24 -1.60 1.93
N GLY A 18 9.57 -1.19 0.71
CA GLY A 18 9.57 0.21 0.30
C GLY A 18 8.16 0.73 -0.01
N LYS A 19 8.04 2.06 -0.10
CA LYS A 19 6.85 2.77 -0.51
C LYS A 19 6.50 2.54 -1.98
N GLY A 20 7.52 2.41 -2.80
CA GLY A 20 7.39 2.20 -4.23
C GLY A 20 8.73 2.36 -4.93
N THR A 21 8.69 2.36 -6.26
CA THR A 21 9.86 2.58 -7.12
C THR A 21 9.53 3.66 -8.14
N VAL A 22 10.40 4.67 -8.20
CA VAL A 22 10.39 5.70 -9.24
C VAL A 22 11.33 5.25 -10.34
N VAL A 23 10.79 5.06 -11.54
CA VAL A 23 11.58 4.68 -12.72
C VAL A 23 11.86 5.95 -13.52
N THR A 24 13.08 6.47 -13.39
CA THR A 24 13.54 7.61 -14.16
C THR A 24 13.97 7.15 -15.57
N GLY A 25 13.35 7.74 -16.60
CA GLY A 25 13.35 7.19 -17.96
C GLY A 25 12.07 6.37 -18.24
N ALA A 26 11.82 6.00 -19.50
CA ALA A 26 10.60 5.28 -19.90
C ALA A 26 9.28 5.96 -19.42
N LYS A 27 9.15 7.27 -19.67
CA LYS A 27 7.98 8.11 -19.32
C LYS A 27 7.78 8.42 -17.83
N GLY A 28 8.69 8.02 -16.94
CA GLY A 28 8.66 8.49 -15.54
C GLY A 28 7.61 7.81 -14.67
N TYR A 29 7.43 6.49 -14.81
CA TYR A 29 6.44 5.75 -14.02
C TYR A 29 6.80 5.65 -12.54
N VAL A 30 5.76 5.70 -11.72
CA VAL A 30 5.82 5.40 -10.29
C VAL A 30 5.05 4.10 -10.03
N PHE A 31 5.75 3.09 -9.51
CA PHE A 31 5.15 1.84 -9.07
C PHE A 31 4.97 1.89 -7.55
N LEU A 32 3.75 2.15 -7.11
CA LEU A 32 3.42 2.24 -5.70
C LEU A 32 3.22 0.85 -5.08
N ALA A 33 3.75 0.63 -3.87
CA ALA A 33 3.49 -0.59 -3.12
C ALA A 33 2.03 -0.67 -2.65
N GLY A 34 1.58 -1.88 -2.32
CA GLY A 34 0.24 -2.10 -1.78
C GLY A 34 0.00 -1.28 -0.51
N ASN A 35 -1.16 -0.62 -0.43
CA ASN A 35 -1.58 0.15 0.73
C ASN A 35 -2.78 -0.52 1.40
N THR A 36 -2.76 -0.59 2.74
CA THR A 36 -3.76 -1.31 3.54
C THR A 36 -4.27 -0.45 4.71
N GLY A 37 -5.57 -0.54 5.01
CA GLY A 37 -6.22 0.16 6.13
C GLY A 37 -6.00 -0.53 7.47
N THR A 38 -4.75 -0.58 7.93
CA THR A 38 -4.36 -1.23 9.19
C THR A 38 -4.17 -0.24 10.34
N ALA A 39 -4.18 -0.73 11.58
CA ALA A 39 -3.88 0.06 12.78
C ALA A 39 -2.45 0.65 12.73
N GLU A 40 -2.20 1.72 13.49
CA GLU A 40 -0.87 2.34 13.54
C GLU A 40 0.22 1.39 14.06
N ASN A 41 -0.14 0.52 15.01
CA ASN A 41 0.74 -0.49 15.58
C ASN A 41 0.83 -1.77 14.72
N TYR A 42 0.43 -1.72 13.45
CA TYR A 42 0.52 -2.86 12.54
C TYR A 42 1.93 -3.43 12.51
N ASP A 43 2.07 -4.73 12.75
CA ASP A 43 3.33 -5.47 12.74
C ASP A 43 3.27 -6.72 11.88
N PRO A 44 3.88 -6.70 10.67
CA PRO A 44 3.85 -7.86 9.79
C PRO A 44 4.65 -9.04 10.35
N SER A 45 5.62 -8.82 11.25
CA SER A 45 6.43 -9.91 11.81
C SER A 45 5.68 -10.71 12.89
N SER A 46 4.72 -10.07 13.57
CA SER A 46 3.94 -10.68 14.65
C SER A 46 2.45 -10.80 14.32
N GLY A 47 2.01 -10.32 13.15
CA GLY A 47 0.59 -10.29 12.75
C GLY A 47 -0.27 -9.30 13.55
N LYS A 48 0.31 -8.40 14.36
CA LYS A 48 -0.44 -7.44 15.19
C LYS A 48 -0.97 -6.25 14.38
N GLY A 49 -2.00 -5.58 14.92
CA GLY A 49 -2.50 -4.29 14.42
C GLY A 49 -3.18 -4.37 13.05
N GLY A 50 -4.00 -5.39 12.83
CA GLY A 50 -4.70 -5.69 11.57
C GLY A 50 -5.69 -4.62 11.10
N ALA A 51 -6.67 -5.03 10.30
CA ALA A 51 -7.66 -4.14 9.71
C ALA A 51 -8.49 -3.39 10.77
N VAL A 52 -8.74 -2.10 10.55
CA VAL A 52 -9.50 -1.25 11.48
C VAL A 52 -10.76 -0.72 10.80
N GLY A 53 -11.90 -0.90 11.48
CA GLY A 53 -13.20 -0.42 11.02
C GLY A 53 -13.77 -1.22 9.85
N ASP A 54 -14.87 -0.71 9.29
CA ASP A 54 -15.54 -1.29 8.14
C ASP A 54 -14.76 -1.07 6.82
N ALA A 55 -15.22 -1.70 5.74
CA ALA A 55 -14.58 -1.60 4.43
C ALA A 55 -14.49 -0.15 3.93
N ALA A 56 -15.50 0.69 4.22
CA ALA A 56 -15.53 2.09 3.79
C ALA A 56 -14.47 2.95 4.53
N THR A 57 -14.27 2.67 5.82
CA THR A 57 -13.24 3.27 6.67
C THR A 57 -11.86 2.86 6.21
N GLN A 58 -11.66 1.57 5.96
CA GLN A 58 -10.39 1.05 5.43
C GLN A 58 -10.05 1.68 4.08
N TRP A 59 -11.03 1.76 3.16
CA TRP A 59 -10.82 2.36 1.85
C TRP A 59 -10.39 3.83 1.92
N ARG A 60 -11.00 4.63 2.80
CA ARG A 60 -10.60 6.02 3.03
C ARG A 60 -9.17 6.12 3.53
N SER A 61 -8.80 5.29 4.51
CA SER A 61 -7.42 5.23 5.00
C SER A 61 -6.44 4.84 3.88
N ILE A 62 -6.80 3.87 3.04
CA ILE A 62 -5.98 3.44 1.90
C ILE A 62 -5.79 4.60 0.91
N LEU A 63 -6.84 5.32 0.54
CA LEU A 63 -6.73 6.47 -0.37
C LEU A 63 -5.87 7.59 0.21
N THR A 64 -5.98 7.89 1.50
CA THR A 64 -5.10 8.86 2.18
C THR A 64 -3.64 8.42 2.10
N ASN A 65 -3.36 7.14 2.35
CA ASN A 65 -2.01 6.61 2.27
C ASN A 65 -1.46 6.62 0.83
N ILE A 66 -2.27 6.25 -0.16
CA ILE A 66 -1.90 6.29 -1.59
C ILE A 66 -1.54 7.72 -1.99
N LYS A 67 -2.39 8.69 -1.63
CA LYS A 67 -2.14 10.11 -1.92
C LYS A 67 -0.80 10.56 -1.33
N SER A 68 -0.62 10.40 -0.01
CA SER A 68 0.60 10.81 0.69
C SER A 68 1.84 10.13 0.12
N ASP A 69 1.75 8.84 -0.20
CA ASP A 69 2.90 8.12 -0.74
C ASP A 69 3.27 8.59 -2.15
N LEU A 70 2.28 8.82 -3.03
CA LEU A 70 2.52 9.32 -4.37
C LEU A 70 3.14 10.71 -4.34
N GLU A 71 2.64 11.60 -3.48
CA GLU A 71 3.18 12.96 -3.30
C GLU A 71 4.65 12.92 -2.88
N GLU A 72 5.02 12.06 -1.92
CA GLU A 72 6.42 11.87 -1.51
C GLU A 72 7.30 11.24 -2.62
N LEU A 73 6.70 10.52 -3.57
CA LEU A 73 7.38 9.99 -4.74
C LEU A 73 7.40 10.97 -5.93
N GLY A 74 6.87 12.19 -5.75
CA GLY A 74 6.83 13.22 -6.79
C GLY A 74 5.71 13.06 -7.82
N SER A 75 4.62 12.39 -7.46
CA SER A 75 3.43 12.17 -8.30
C SER A 75 2.14 12.58 -7.56
N SER A 76 0.98 12.23 -8.10
CA SER A 76 -0.33 12.53 -7.49
C SER A 76 -1.41 11.55 -7.97
N LEU A 77 -2.59 11.61 -7.33
CA LEU A 77 -3.75 10.82 -7.74
C LEU A 77 -4.23 11.13 -9.18
N GLU A 78 -3.97 12.35 -9.68
CA GLU A 78 -4.37 12.77 -11.03
C GLU A 78 -3.63 12.00 -12.13
N TYR A 79 -2.45 11.45 -11.80
CA TYR A 79 -1.62 10.67 -12.71
C TYR A 79 -1.80 9.16 -12.55
N LEU A 80 -2.86 8.72 -11.85
CA LEU A 80 -3.16 7.29 -11.71
C LEU A 80 -3.56 6.68 -13.06
N VAL A 81 -2.73 5.75 -13.53
CA VAL A 81 -2.99 5.01 -14.78
C VAL A 81 -3.68 3.66 -14.51
N LYS A 82 -3.41 3.04 -13.37
CA LYS A 82 -3.96 1.72 -12.99
C LYS A 82 -4.02 1.56 -11.48
N ILE A 83 -5.11 0.97 -11.00
CA ILE A 83 -5.26 0.49 -9.61
C ILE A 83 -5.64 -0.99 -9.67
N THR A 84 -5.00 -1.81 -8.84
CA THR A 84 -5.44 -3.19 -8.58
C THR A 84 -5.96 -3.25 -7.15
N GLN A 85 -7.20 -3.69 -6.99
CA GLN A 85 -7.87 -3.74 -5.69
C GLN A 85 -7.94 -5.20 -5.22
N TYR A 86 -7.52 -5.44 -3.97
CA TYR A 86 -7.68 -6.72 -3.30
C TYR A 86 -8.65 -6.51 -2.16
N VAL A 87 -9.77 -7.22 -2.19
CA VAL A 87 -10.82 -7.14 -1.17
C VAL A 87 -10.86 -8.49 -0.45
N LYS A 88 -10.98 -8.49 0.88
CA LYS A 88 -11.22 -9.71 1.68
C LYS A 88 -12.72 -9.81 1.93
N GLY A 89 -13.29 -10.97 1.66
CA GLY A 89 -14.71 -11.24 1.88
C GLY A 89 -15.06 -12.68 1.57
N PRO A 90 -16.30 -13.11 1.86
CA PRO A 90 -16.83 -14.35 1.33
C PRO A 90 -17.01 -14.14 -0.18
N PHE A 91 -16.08 -14.66 -0.98
CA PHE A 91 -16.27 -14.76 -2.42
C PHE A 91 -16.75 -16.19 -2.69
N PRO A 92 -18.07 -16.44 -2.75
CA PRO A 92 -18.61 -17.79 -2.90
C PRO A 92 -18.05 -18.52 -4.13
N ASP A 93 -17.65 -17.78 -5.17
CA ASP A 93 -17.01 -18.31 -6.38
C ASP A 93 -15.54 -17.87 -6.55
N GLY A 94 -14.94 -17.21 -5.54
CA GLY A 94 -13.58 -16.71 -5.59
C GLY A 94 -12.63 -17.58 -4.77
N GLY A 95 -11.58 -18.09 -5.40
CA GLY A 95 -10.52 -18.80 -4.68
C GLY A 95 -9.89 -17.90 -3.62
N ALA A 96 -9.90 -18.36 -2.36
CA ALA A 96 -9.16 -17.69 -1.30
C ALA A 96 -7.67 -17.70 -1.65
N LEU A 97 -7.09 -16.53 -1.89
CA LEU A 97 -5.64 -16.40 -1.98
C LEU A 97 -5.07 -16.65 -0.59
N SER A 98 -4.55 -17.84 -0.35
CA SER A 98 -3.75 -18.15 0.84
C SER A 98 -2.41 -17.44 0.73
N SER A 99 -2.40 -16.14 1.04
CA SER A 99 -1.17 -15.40 1.28
C SER A 99 -0.75 -15.63 2.72
N PRO A 100 0.52 -15.90 3.02
CA PRO A 100 1.01 -15.99 4.40
C PRO A 100 0.93 -14.65 5.16
N ASN A 101 0.48 -13.57 4.50
CA ASN A 101 0.35 -12.23 5.04
C ASN A 101 -1.11 -11.79 5.32
N PHE A 102 -2.12 -12.69 5.23
CA PHE A 102 -3.56 -12.36 5.40
C PHE A 102 -4.35 -13.31 6.32
#